data_AF-A0A2Z3YV80-F1
#
_entry.id   AF-A0A2Z3YV80-F1
#
_cell.length_a   1.000
_cell.length_b   1.000
_cell.length_c   1.000
_cell.angle_alpha   90.00
_cell.angle_beta   90.00
_cell.angle_gamma   90.00
#
_symmetry.space_group_name_H-M   'P 1'
#
loop_
_entity.id
_entity.type
_entity.pdbx_description
1 polymer ?
#
loop_
_entity_poly.entity_id
_entity_poly.type
_entity_poly.pdbx_seq_one_letter_code
_entity_poly.pdbx_strand_id
1 'polypeptide(L)'
;MELLSDLFQVTLVGIILGAGLPILFGLAIRFSVPAQGLEGHPSEHIPAWQRALAGLLFLIIIAAVVLGLLWITQGRLYDTFGWDIFGTGGTSGH
;
A
#
# COMPACT_ATOMS: atom_id res chain seq x y z
N MET A 1 7.95 31.50 6.83
CA MET A 1 6.95 30.97 5.88
C MET A 1 7.30 29.55 5.42
N GLU A 2 8.58 29.19 5.28
CA GLU A 2 9.02 27.84 4.87
C GLU A 2 8.61 26.71 5.84
N LEU A 3 8.79 26.89 7.15
CA LEU A 3 8.41 25.87 8.15
C LEU A 3 6.94 25.44 8.07
N LEU A 4 6.03 26.38 7.79
CA LEU A 4 4.60 26.09 7.66
C LEU A 4 4.31 25.29 6.38
N SER A 5 5.05 25.56 5.31
CA SER A 5 4.98 24.81 4.05
C SER A 5 5.45 23.37 4.25
N ASP A 6 6.60 23.18 4.91
CA ASP A 6 7.16 21.85 5.18
C ASP A 6 6.27 21.03 6.10
N LEU A 7 5.74 21.65 7.16
CA LEU A 7 4.80 21.00 8.07
C LEU A 7 3.54 20.55 7.33
N PHE A 8 2.99 21.41 6.48
CA PHE A 8 1.81 21.07 5.69
C PHE A 8 2.09 19.92 4.73
N GLN A 9 3.24 19.94 4.05
CA GLN A 9 3.65 18.89 3.13
C GLN A 9 3.82 17.54 3.84
N VAL A 10 4.54 17.49 4.96
CA VAL A 10 4.75 16.24 5.71
C VAL A 10 3.45 15.74 6.31
N THR A 11 2.61 16.63 6.83
CA THR A 11 1.30 16.26 7.39
C THR A 11 0.40 15.67 6.30
N LEU A 12 0.35 16.29 5.12
CA LEU A 12 -0.47 15.83 4.01
C LEU A 12 0.02 14.47 3.48
N VAL A 13 1.34 14.31 3.30
CA VAL A 13 1.93 13.02 2.89
C VAL A 13 1.69 11.95 3.96
N GLY A 14 1.86 12.30 5.25
CA GLY A 14 1.60 11.40 6.37
C GLY A 14 0.14 10.95 6.47
N ILE A 15 -0.81 11.84 6.20
CA ILE A 15 -2.24 11.50 6.14
C ILE A 15 -2.52 10.59 4.94
N ILE A 16 -2.03 10.93 3.75
CA ILE A 16 -2.27 10.13 2.54
C ILE A 16 -1.68 8.73 2.68
N LEU A 17 -0.43 8.62 3.14
CA LEU A 17 0.23 7.32 3.27
C LEU A 17 -0.28 6.55 4.50
N GLY A 18 -0.52 7.24 5.62
CA GLY A 18 -0.99 6.63 6.86
C GLY A 18 -2.44 6.16 6.79
N ALA A 19 -3.35 6.97 6.25
CA ALA A 19 -4.77 6.65 6.13
C ALA A 19 -5.14 6.00 4.77
N GLY A 20 -4.33 6.18 3.74
CA GLY A 20 -4.58 5.61 2.41
C GLY A 20 -4.60 4.08 2.41
N LEU A 21 -3.63 3.44 3.09
CA LEU A 21 -3.60 1.98 3.26
C LEU A 21 -4.87 1.45 3.96
N PRO A 22 -5.29 1.99 5.13
CA PRO A 22 -6.57 1.65 5.76
C PRO A 22 -7.79 1.83 4.85
N ILE A 23 -7.84 2.91 4.06
CA ILE A 23 -8.95 3.17 3.12
C ILE A 23 -9.01 2.10 2.02
N LEU A 24 -7.86 1.78 1.41
CA LEU A 24 -7.77 0.73 0.39
C LEU A 24 -8.17 -0.63 0.96
N PHE A 25 -7.76 -0.93 2.19
CA PHE A 25 -8.16 -2.17 2.88
C PHE A 25 -9.67 -2.24 3.09
N GLY A 26 -10.29 -1.17 3.61
CA GLY A 26 -11.74 -1.10 3.77
C GLY A 26 -12.49 -1.26 2.45
N LEU A 27 -11.97 -0.67 1.37
CA LEU A 27 -12.53 -0.81 0.03
C LEU A 27 -12.40 -2.26 -0.50
N ALA A 28 -11.25 -2.91 -0.27
CA ALA A 28 -11.03 -4.30 -0.64
C ALA A 28 -12.02 -5.23 0.09
N ILE A 29 -12.22 -5.03 1.39
CA ILE A 29 -13.21 -5.77 2.18
C ILE A 29 -14.62 -5.52 1.65
N ARG A 30 -14.98 -4.27 1.32
CA ARG A 30 -16.29 -3.94 0.76
C ARG A 30 -16.59 -4.72 -0.52
N PHE A 31 -15.60 -4.92 -1.39
CA PHE A 31 -15.77 -5.72 -2.60
C PHE A 31 -15.63 -7.24 -2.39
N SER A 32 -15.12 -7.67 -1.24
CA SER A 32 -15.01 -9.09 -0.84
C SER A 32 -16.26 -9.63 -0.16
N VAL A 33 -17.21 -8.78 0.21
CA VAL A 33 -18.47 -9.18 0.87
C VAL A 33 -19.61 -9.13 -0.15
N PRO A 34 -20.51 -10.13 -0.16
CA PRO A 34 -21.66 -10.10 -1.06
C PRO A 34 -22.58 -8.91 -0.77
N ALA A 35 -23.21 -8.37 -1.81
CA ALA A 35 -24.24 -7.37 -1.63
C ALA A 35 -25.43 -7.96 -0.86
N GLN A 36 -25.92 -7.21 0.13
CA GLN A 36 -27.18 -7.50 0.80
C GLN A 36 -28.30 -7.52 -0.25
N GLY A 37 -28.96 -8.67 -0.38
CA GLY A 37 -30.04 -8.88 -1.33
C GLY A 37 -31.31 -8.10 -0.96
N LEU A 38 -32.27 -8.04 -1.88
CA LEU A 38 -33.49 -7.22 -1.76
C LEU A 38 -34.45 -7.65 -0.62
N GLU A 39 -34.14 -8.71 0.13
CA GLU A 39 -35.01 -9.25 1.18
C GLU A 39 -34.25 -9.54 2.48
N GLY A 40 -33.13 -8.82 2.73
CA GLY A 40 -32.33 -8.99 3.95
C GLY A 40 -31.50 -10.28 4.00
N HIS A 41 -31.60 -11.12 2.97
CA HIS A 41 -30.76 -12.30 2.79
C HIS A 41 -29.47 -11.89 2.06
N PRO A 42 -28.28 -12.32 2.54
CA PRO A 42 -27.05 -12.13 1.78
C PRO A 42 -27.23 -12.76 0.40
N SER A 43 -26.89 -12.01 -0.66
CA SER A 43 -26.77 -12.65 -1.97
C SER A 43 -25.65 -13.69 -1.84
N GLU A 44 -25.93 -14.97 -2.07
CA GLU A 44 -24.93 -16.04 -1.88
C GLU A 44 -23.79 -15.94 -2.91
N HIS A 45 -24.00 -15.16 -3.99
CA HIS A 45 -23.08 -15.03 -5.09
C HIS A 45 -22.34 -13.69 -5.09
N ILE A 46 -21.01 -13.75 -4.95
CA ILE A 46 -20.12 -12.61 -5.25
C ILE A 46 -19.72 -12.69 -6.72
N PRO A 47 -20.07 -11.68 -7.55
CA PRO A 47 -19.62 -11.61 -8.94
C PRO A 47 -18.10 -11.74 -9.06
N ALA A 48 -17.64 -12.50 -10.07
CA ALA A 48 -16.21 -12.72 -10.29
C ALA A 48 -15.41 -11.41 -10.45
N TRP A 49 -16.00 -10.38 -11.06
CA TRP A 49 -15.36 -9.07 -11.21
C TRP A 49 -15.14 -8.34 -9.87
N GLN A 50 -16.05 -8.49 -8.90
CA GLN A 50 -15.90 -7.90 -7.56
C GLN A 50 -14.77 -8.58 -6.80
N ARG A 51 -14.69 -9.92 -6.88
CA ARG A 51 -13.59 -10.70 -6.30
C ARG A 51 -12.24 -10.31 -6.91
N ALA A 52 -12.19 -10.16 -8.24
CA ALA A 52 -10.99 -9.71 -8.93
C ALA A 52 -10.55 -8.30 -8.49
N LEU A 53 -11.50 -7.38 -8.35
CA LEU A 53 -11.22 -6.01 -7.89
C LEU A 53 -10.73 -5.98 -6.43
N ALA A 54 -11.37 -6.73 -5.54
CA ALA A 54 -10.91 -6.88 -4.16
C ALA A 54 -9.49 -7.45 -4.11
N GLY A 55 -9.20 -8.50 -4.89
CA GLY A 55 -7.87 -9.08 -5.01
C GLY A 55 -6.83 -8.09 -5.52
N LEU A 56 -7.18 -7.27 -6.51
CA LEU A 56 -6.29 -6.22 -7.02
C LEU A 56 -5.96 -5.16 -5.96
N LEU A 57 -6.95 -4.72 -5.18
CA LEU A 57 -6.73 -3.77 -4.08
C LEU A 57 -5.81 -4.36 -3.00
N PHE A 58 -6.02 -5.63 -2.62
CA PHE A 58 -5.11 -6.33 -1.71
C PHE A 58 -3.69 -6.46 -2.27
N LEU A 59 -3.55 -6.77 -3.56
CA LEU A 59 -2.26 -6.84 -4.22
C LEU A 59 -1.52 -5.50 -4.17
N ILE A 60 -2.23 -4.39 -4.43
CA ILE A 60 -1.67 -3.03 -4.33
C ILE A 60 -1.19 -2.74 -2.91
N ILE A 61 -1.97 -3.11 -1.90
CA ILE A 61 -1.60 -2.95 -0.48
C ILE A 61 -0.32 -3.72 -0.17
N ILE A 62 -0.24 -4.99 -0.56
CA ILE A 62 0.95 -5.83 -0.35
C ILE A 62 2.16 -5.22 -1.05
N ALA A 63 2.02 -4.82 -2.31
CA ALA A 63 3.09 -4.17 -3.06
C ALA A 63 3.56 -2.88 -2.40
N ALA A 64 2.65 -2.02 -1.94
CA ALA A 64 2.99 -0.78 -1.23
C ALA A 64 3.75 -1.03 0.07
N VAL A 65 3.31 -2.01 0.88
CA VAL A 65 4.00 -2.40 2.12
C VAL A 65 5.38 -2.95 1.83
N VAL A 66 5.50 -3.86 0.86
CA VAL A 66 6.78 -4.46 0.46
C VAL A 66 7.74 -3.37 -0.02
N LEU A 67 7.32 -2.51 -0.95
CA LEU A 67 8.15 -1.40 -1.44
C LEU A 67 8.55 -0.43 -0.33
N GLY A 68 7.63 -0.09 0.57
CA GLY A 68 7.92 0.76 1.73
C GLY A 68 8.93 0.13 2.69
N LEU A 69 8.80 -1.16 2.98
CA LEU A 69 9.75 -1.90 3.82
C LEU A 69 11.12 -1.98 3.15
N LEU A 70 11.17 -2.34 1.87
CA LEU A 70 12.41 -2.34 1.08
C LEU A 70 13.06 -0.96 1.05
N TRP A 71 12.27 0.11 0.96
CA TRP A 71 12.74 1.49 1.02
C TRP A 71 13.25 1.92 2.41
N ILE A 72 12.66 1.44 3.49
CA ILE A 72 13.16 1.74 4.84
C ILE A 72 14.42 0.93 5.14
N THR A 73 14.51 -0.30 4.62
CA THR A 73 15.57 -1.26 4.93
C THR A 73 16.73 -1.28 3.94
N GLN A 74 16.73 -0.46 2.89
CA GLN A 74 17.74 -0.46 1.80
C GLN A 74 19.18 -0.51 2.32
N GLY A 75 19.54 0.31 3.31
CA GLY A 75 20.88 0.30 3.90
C GLY A 75 21.24 -1.01 4.60
N ARG A 76 20.27 -1.66 5.27
CA ARG A 76 20.48 -2.96 5.94
C ARG A 76 20.49 -4.12 4.96
N LEU A 77 19.73 -4.01 3.87
CA LEU A 77 19.68 -5.01 2.80
C LEU A 77 21.01 -5.11 2.06
N TYR A 78 21.65 -3.96 1.80
CA TYR A 78 22.98 -3.92 1.22
C TYR A 78 24.01 -4.61 2.12
N ASP A 79 24.05 -4.25 3.41
CA ASP A 79 25.05 -4.76 4.36
C ASP A 79 24.84 -6.24 4.76
N THR A 80 23.59 -6.71 4.82
CA THR A 80 23.26 -8.06 5.34
C THR A 80 23.04 -9.09 4.22
N PHE A 81 22.53 -8.66 3.07
CA PHE A 81 22.14 -9.56 1.97
C PHE A 81 22.94 -9.32 0.68
N GLY A 82 23.73 -8.24 0.57
CA GLY A 82 24.51 -7.94 -0.63
C GLY A 82 23.66 -7.63 -1.88
N TRP A 83 22.35 -7.39 -1.69
CA TRP A 83 21.42 -7.12 -2.79
C TRP A 83 21.21 -5.61 -2.94
N ASP A 84 21.76 -5.06 -4.02
CA ASP A 84 21.53 -3.66 -4.41
C ASP A 84 20.29 -3.50 -5.30
N ILE A 85 19.11 -3.49 -4.68
CA ILE A 85 17.81 -3.35 -5.38
C ILE A 85 17.59 -1.90 -5.85
N PHE A 86 18.30 -0.94 -5.27
CA PHE A 86 18.07 0.50 -5.46
C PHE A 86 19.28 1.24 -6.05
N GLY A 87 20.37 0.57 -6.42
CA GLY A 87 21.56 1.16 -7.04
C GLY A 87 22.45 1.97 -6.08
N THR A 88 22.32 1.73 -4.78
CA THR A 88 23.03 2.43 -3.69
C THR A 88 24.46 1.92 -3.45
N GLY A 89 24.87 0.82 -4.09
CA GLY A 89 26.13 0.11 -3.86
C GLY A 89 27.26 0.40 -4.86
N GLY A 90 27.10 1.32 -5.81
CA GLY A 90 27.99 1.41 -6.97
C GLY A 90 28.62 2.77 -7.31
N THR A 91 28.52 3.81 -6.46
CA THR A 91 29.14 5.12 -6.75
C THR A 91 30.01 5.65 -5.59
N SER A 92 30.64 4.76 -4.84
CA SER A 92 31.83 5.11 -4.07
C SER A 92 33.05 4.76 -4.91
N GLY A 93 33.64 5.80 -5.51
CA GLY A 93 34.71 5.67 -6.50
C GLY A 93 35.91 4.84 -6.08
N HIS A 94 36.39 4.07 -7.04
CA HIS A 94 37.80 3.96 -7.42
C HIS A 94 37.87 3.99 -8.95
#